data_AF-A0A7C1ZAT1-F1
#
_entry.id   AF-A0A7C1ZAT1-F1
#
_cell.length_a   1.000
_cell.length_b   1.000
_cell.length_c   1.000
_cell.angle_alpha   90.00
_cell.angle_beta   90.00
_cell.angle_gamma   90.00
#
_symmetry.space_group_name_H-M   'P 1'
#
loop_
_entity.id
_entity.type
_entity.pdbx_description
1 polymer ?
#
loop_
_entity_poly.entity_id
_entity_poly.type
_entity_poly.pdbx_seq_one_letter_code
_entity_poly.pdbx_strand_id
1 'polypeptide(L)'
;IDDFIGDLRDRLKEDDNFIILSDHGMEEIKQNMNLNTYLEQENLLKLSNRHKNYNRILEGTKAFVLDPGRVYLNKKGLYPNGSVSKEDEIGVIEELKKIFHELKYKNQKVIKRVHEKYEIYNGALIDKAPDLVVLENPGFNPKGGIGKKIIFEDDDFSGMHNDSAFLFINKDIDLKTPKVEDVVGLLGGNT
;
A
#
# COMPACT_ATOMS: atom_id res chain seq x y z
N ILE A 1 12.99 24.29 8.38
CA ILE A 1 13.59 23.36 7.39
C ILE A 1 14.32 24.16 6.33
N ASP A 2 13.65 25.12 5.68
CA ASP A 2 14.24 26.00 4.67
C ASP A 2 15.54 26.68 5.14
N ASP A 3 15.53 27.34 6.30
CA ASP A 3 16.75 27.98 6.86
C ASP A 3 17.91 27.00 7.05
N PHE A 4 17.62 25.75 7.43
CA PHE A 4 18.64 24.71 7.61
C PHE A 4 19.20 24.22 6.26
N ILE A 5 18.34 24.13 5.24
CA ILE A 5 18.75 23.84 3.86
C ILE A 5 19.67 24.96 3.36
N GLY A 6 19.34 26.22 3.65
CA GLY A 6 20.18 27.38 3.34
C GLY A 6 21.56 27.31 4.01
N ASP A 7 21.61 27.13 5.33
CA ASP A 7 22.88 26.99 6.08
C ASP A 7 23.72 25.80 5.59
N LEU A 8 23.09 24.69 5.23
CA LEU A 8 23.80 23.56 4.64
C LEU A 8 24.36 23.91 3.26
N ARG A 9 23.58 24.59 2.42
CA ARG A 9 24.01 25.01 1.08
C ARG A 9 25.21 25.96 1.12
N ASP A 10 25.24 26.89 2.06
CA ASP A 10 26.32 27.87 2.22
C ASP A 10 27.66 27.24 2.65
N ARG A 11 27.62 26.00 3.19
CA ARG A 11 28.81 25.25 3.63
C ARG A 11 29.37 24.31 2.56
N LEU A 12 28.60 24.04 1.51
CA LEU A 12 28.99 23.17 0.41
C LEU A 12 29.80 23.94 -0.64
N LYS A 13 30.73 23.25 -1.30
CA LYS A 13 31.42 23.78 -2.47
C LYS A 13 30.55 23.67 -3.71
N GLU A 14 30.92 24.37 -4.79
CA GLU A 14 30.20 24.33 -6.06
C GLU A 14 30.17 22.92 -6.69
N ASP A 15 31.21 22.12 -6.49
CA ASP A 15 31.38 20.77 -7.06
C ASP A 15 30.70 19.66 -6.25
N ASP A 16 30.30 19.96 -5.01
CA ASP A 16 29.62 19.01 -4.13
C ASP A 16 28.24 18.60 -4.69
N ASN A 17 27.90 17.33 -4.53
CA ASN A 17 26.56 16.82 -4.80
C ASN A 17 25.62 17.25 -3.68
N PHE A 18 24.59 18.00 -4.01
CA PHE A 18 23.53 18.39 -3.11
C PHE A 18 22.19 17.84 -3.62
N ILE A 19 21.64 16.88 -2.88
CA ILE A 19 20.41 16.18 -3.22
C ILE A 19 19.42 16.37 -2.07
N ILE A 20 18.21 16.79 -2.40
CA ILE A 20 17.07 16.79 -1.48
C ILE A 20 16.02 15.87 -2.09
N LEU A 21 15.51 14.92 -1.31
CA LEU A 21 14.54 13.96 -1.79
C LEU A 21 13.47 13.70 -0.73
N SER A 22 12.30 13.31 -1.19
CA SER A 22 11.28 12.66 -0.36
C SER A 22 10.97 11.30 -0.97
N ASP A 23 10.82 10.30 -0.12
CA ASP A 23 10.40 8.95 -0.50
C ASP A 23 8.89 8.87 -0.76
N HIS A 24 8.11 9.73 -0.11
CA HIS A 24 6.66 9.85 -0.29
C HIS A 24 6.17 11.27 0.03
N GLY A 25 4.88 11.54 -0.19
CA GLY A 25 4.22 12.78 0.17
C GLY A 25 3.34 12.59 1.40
N MET A 26 2.43 13.53 1.61
CA MET A 26 1.48 13.52 2.73
C MET A 26 0.12 14.01 2.25
N GLU A 27 -0.94 13.37 2.72
CA GLU A 27 -2.33 13.80 2.53
C GLU A 27 -3.12 13.75 3.84
N GLU A 28 -4.23 14.48 3.89
CA GLU A 28 -5.15 14.50 5.03
C GLU A 28 -5.92 13.18 5.13
N ILE A 29 -6.05 12.63 6.34
CA ILE A 29 -6.97 11.52 6.60
C ILE A 29 -8.36 12.08 6.87
N LYS A 30 -9.34 11.69 6.04
CA LYS A 30 -10.76 11.91 6.29
C LYS A 30 -11.42 10.73 6.98
N GLN A 31 -11.00 9.50 6.67
CA GLN A 31 -11.56 8.28 7.27
C GLN A 31 -10.62 7.07 7.13
N ASN A 32 -10.48 6.28 8.19
CA ASN A 32 -9.87 4.94 8.10
C ASN A 32 -10.85 3.90 7.56
N MET A 33 -10.32 2.89 6.87
CA MET A 33 -11.09 1.78 6.31
C MET A 33 -10.47 0.44 6.70
N ASN A 34 -11.02 -0.24 7.70
CA ASN A 34 -10.62 -1.58 8.12
C ASN A 34 -11.07 -2.63 7.09
N LEU A 35 -10.23 -2.88 6.09
CA LEU A 35 -10.57 -3.76 4.96
C LEU A 35 -10.74 -5.21 5.39
N ASN A 36 -10.01 -5.69 6.41
CA ASN A 36 -10.24 -7.03 6.96
C ASN A 36 -11.61 -7.17 7.65
N THR A 37 -12.12 -6.11 8.28
CA THR A 37 -13.50 -6.10 8.79
C THR A 37 -14.50 -6.18 7.64
N TYR A 38 -14.24 -5.50 6.53
CA TYR A 38 -15.10 -5.59 5.37
C TYR A 38 -15.09 -7.00 4.75
N LEU A 39 -13.92 -7.63 4.61
CA LEU A 39 -13.82 -9.02 4.16
C LEU A 39 -14.55 -10.01 5.10
N GLU A 40 -14.56 -9.75 6.41
CA GLU A 40 -15.30 -10.58 7.37
C GLU A 40 -16.81 -10.45 7.18
N GLN A 41 -17.32 -9.24 6.92
CA GLN A 41 -18.74 -9.01 6.61
C GLN A 41 -19.18 -9.66 5.29
N GLU A 42 -18.31 -9.67 4.29
CA GLU A 42 -18.53 -10.33 2.99
C GLU A 42 -18.25 -11.85 3.04
N ASN A 43 -17.99 -12.43 4.21
CA ASN A 43 -17.67 -13.85 4.42
C ASN A 43 -16.40 -14.36 3.71
N LEU A 44 -15.51 -13.45 3.29
CA LEU A 44 -14.22 -13.77 2.65
C LEU A 44 -13.07 -13.92 3.66
N LEU A 45 -13.23 -13.42 4.88
CA LEU A 45 -12.31 -13.60 5.99
C LEU A 45 -13.02 -14.22 7.19
N LYS A 46 -12.46 -15.29 7.76
CA LYS A 46 -13.01 -15.96 8.95
C LYS A 46 -12.00 -15.90 10.08
N LEU A 47 -12.41 -15.35 11.23
CA LEU A 47 -11.54 -15.15 12.37
C LEU A 47 -11.97 -15.97 13.60
N SER A 48 -10.99 -16.57 14.26
CA SER A 48 -11.14 -17.19 15.57
C SER A 48 -11.15 -16.14 16.68
N ASN A 49 -11.92 -16.40 17.73
CA ASN A 49 -11.88 -15.63 18.98
C ASN A 49 -10.86 -16.19 19.99
N ARG A 50 -10.20 -17.32 19.69
CA ARG A 50 -9.28 -18.01 20.60
C ARG A 50 -7.81 -17.60 20.42
N HIS A 51 -7.46 -16.97 19.30
CA HIS A 51 -6.10 -16.57 18.98
C HIS A 51 -5.99 -15.05 18.86
N LYS A 52 -4.76 -14.56 18.69
CA LYS A 52 -4.46 -13.14 18.48
C LYS A 52 -3.82 -12.94 17.11
N ASN A 53 -3.96 -11.72 16.57
CA ASN A 53 -3.34 -11.31 15.30
C ASN A 53 -3.70 -12.26 14.14
N TYR A 54 -2.79 -12.47 13.19
CA TYR A 54 -3.00 -13.31 12.01
C TYR A 54 -3.25 -14.79 12.33
N ASN A 55 -2.88 -15.28 13.52
CA ASN A 55 -3.21 -16.64 13.96
C ASN A 55 -4.72 -16.84 14.19
N ARG A 56 -5.52 -15.77 14.09
CA ARG A 56 -6.98 -15.85 14.08
C ARG A 56 -7.54 -16.37 12.75
N ILE A 57 -6.78 -16.33 11.65
CA ILE A 57 -7.29 -16.72 10.33
C ILE A 57 -7.64 -18.22 10.31
N LEU A 58 -8.91 -18.50 10.01
CA LEU A 58 -9.46 -19.85 9.96
C LEU A 58 -9.51 -20.42 8.54
N GLU A 59 -9.63 -21.74 8.47
CA GLU A 59 -9.93 -22.45 7.23
C GLU A 59 -11.22 -21.91 6.58
N GLY A 60 -11.23 -21.89 5.25
CA GLY A 60 -12.31 -21.29 4.46
C GLY A 60 -12.20 -19.78 4.29
N THR A 61 -11.21 -19.11 4.90
CA THR A 61 -10.81 -17.75 4.53
C THR A 61 -10.30 -17.72 3.10
N LYS A 62 -10.80 -16.79 2.29
CA LYS A 62 -10.41 -16.58 0.89
C LYS A 62 -9.30 -15.55 0.74
N ALA A 63 -9.34 -14.47 1.52
CA ALA A 63 -8.32 -13.43 1.46
C ALA A 63 -8.13 -12.71 2.80
N PHE A 64 -7.00 -12.03 2.93
CA PHE A 64 -6.70 -11.11 4.03
C PHE A 64 -5.89 -9.92 3.52
N VAL A 65 -5.91 -8.82 4.27
CA VAL A 65 -5.27 -7.55 3.91
C VAL A 65 -4.13 -7.23 4.89
N LEU A 66 -3.01 -6.74 4.35
CA LEU A 66 -1.92 -6.11 5.10
C LEU A 66 -1.85 -4.62 4.77
N ASP A 67 -1.41 -3.81 5.72
CA ASP A 67 -1.21 -2.38 5.52
C ASP A 67 -0.11 -2.09 4.49
N PRO A 68 -0.24 -1.05 3.65
CA PRO A 68 -1.48 -0.37 3.27
C PRO A 68 -2.15 -1.11 2.09
N GLY A 69 -3.43 -1.45 2.20
CA GLY A 69 -4.25 -1.91 1.06
C GLY A 69 -3.78 -3.18 0.30
N ARG A 70 -2.82 -3.96 0.82
CA ARG A 70 -2.24 -5.13 0.14
C ARG A 70 -3.07 -6.37 0.43
N VAL A 71 -3.73 -6.91 -0.58
CA VAL A 71 -4.61 -8.08 -0.47
C VAL A 71 -3.86 -9.33 -0.88
N TYR A 72 -3.94 -10.36 -0.04
CA TYR A 72 -3.37 -11.67 -0.27
C TYR A 72 -4.49 -12.70 -0.31
N LEU A 73 -4.49 -13.54 -1.34
CA LEU A 73 -5.32 -14.74 -1.38
C LEU A 73 -4.77 -15.73 -0.35
N ASN A 74 -5.64 -16.34 0.44
CA ASN A 74 -5.25 -17.35 1.42
C ASN A 74 -5.04 -18.71 0.72
N LYS A 75 -3.97 -18.80 -0.08
CA LYS A 75 -3.66 -19.93 -0.97
C LYS A 75 -3.28 -21.21 -0.21
N LYS A 76 -3.80 -22.34 -0.69
CA LYS A 76 -3.43 -23.69 -0.23
C LYS A 76 -1.93 -23.93 -0.39
N GLY A 77 -1.30 -24.46 0.66
CA GLY A 77 0.13 -24.79 0.66
C GLY A 77 1.08 -23.60 0.88
N LEU A 78 0.58 -22.36 0.80
CA LEU A 78 1.37 -21.16 1.09
C LEU A 78 1.12 -20.63 2.51
N TYR A 79 -0.14 -20.55 2.92
CA TYR A 79 -0.53 -20.03 4.23
C TYR A 79 -1.07 -21.12 5.16
N PRO A 80 -0.93 -20.95 6.48
CA PRO A 80 -1.64 -21.77 7.46
C PRO A 80 -3.15 -21.71 7.20
N ASN A 81 -3.83 -22.86 7.17
CA ASN A 81 -5.25 -22.96 6.82
C ASN A 81 -5.61 -22.37 5.43
N GLY A 82 -4.66 -22.33 4.50
CA GLY A 82 -4.89 -21.88 3.12
C GLY A 82 -6.02 -22.64 2.46
N SER A 83 -6.99 -21.94 1.87
CA SER A 83 -8.23 -22.52 1.34
C SER A 83 -8.48 -22.28 -0.15
N VAL A 84 -7.76 -21.32 -0.76
CA VAL A 84 -7.87 -21.01 -2.20
C VAL A 84 -6.96 -21.95 -2.98
N SER A 85 -7.50 -22.76 -3.90
CA SER A 85 -6.70 -23.53 -4.86
C SER A 85 -6.35 -22.68 -6.08
N LYS A 86 -5.41 -23.15 -6.91
CA LYS A 86 -4.99 -22.42 -8.12
C LYS A 86 -6.14 -22.18 -9.09
N GLU A 87 -7.07 -23.13 -9.17
CA GLU A 87 -8.24 -23.08 -10.04
C GLU A 87 -9.27 -22.04 -9.57
N ASP A 88 -9.31 -21.76 -8.26
CA ASP A 88 -10.22 -20.80 -7.65
C ASP A 88 -9.68 -19.34 -7.69
N GLU A 89 -8.37 -19.14 -7.90
CA GLU A 89 -7.72 -17.82 -7.76
C GLU A 89 -8.41 -16.72 -8.59
N ILE A 90 -8.70 -17.01 -9.85
CA ILE A 90 -9.35 -16.04 -10.77
C ILE A 90 -10.73 -15.66 -10.24
N GLY A 91 -11.53 -16.63 -9.79
CA GLY A 91 -12.87 -16.38 -9.26
C GLY A 91 -12.83 -15.52 -8.00
N VAL A 92 -11.89 -15.79 -7.09
CA VAL A 92 -11.73 -15.01 -5.86
C VAL A 92 -11.23 -13.59 -6.16
N ILE A 93 -10.34 -13.41 -7.13
CA ILE A 93 -9.88 -12.08 -7.56
C ILE A 93 -11.05 -11.24 -8.07
N GLU A 94 -11.90 -11.80 -8.92
CA GLU A 94 -13.05 -11.08 -9.47
C GLU A 94 -14.09 -10.75 -8.38
N GLU A 95 -14.32 -11.67 -7.44
CA GLU A 95 -15.17 -11.42 -6.27
C GLU A 95 -14.62 -10.28 -5.40
N LEU A 96 -13.31 -10.29 -5.11
CA LEU A 96 -12.64 -9.23 -4.35
C LEU A 96 -12.75 -7.86 -5.04
N LYS A 97 -12.47 -7.80 -6.35
CA LYS A 97 -12.62 -6.56 -7.12
C LYS A 97 -14.06 -6.03 -7.06
N LYS A 98 -15.06 -6.92 -7.15
CA LYS A 98 -16.47 -6.54 -7.07
C LYS A 98 -16.81 -5.93 -5.72
N ILE A 99 -16.52 -6.61 -4.61
CA ILE A 99 -16.88 -6.07 -3.28
C ILE A 99 -16.15 -4.76 -2.99
N PHE A 100 -14.87 -4.63 -3.37
CA PHE A 100 -14.13 -3.39 -3.19
C PHE A 100 -14.69 -2.25 -4.05
N HIS A 101 -15.22 -2.55 -5.24
CA HIS A 101 -15.92 -1.56 -6.05
C HIS A 101 -17.22 -1.06 -5.41
N GLU A 102 -17.91 -1.93 -4.66
CA GLU A 102 -19.18 -1.64 -4.00
C GLU A 102 -19.00 -0.89 -2.67
N LEU A 103 -17.81 -0.94 -2.06
CA LEU A 103 -17.51 -0.27 -0.81
C LEU A 103 -17.66 1.26 -0.89
N LYS A 104 -18.52 1.79 -0.02
CA LYS A 104 -18.82 3.22 0.06
C LYS A 104 -18.85 3.74 1.50
N TYR A 105 -18.47 4.99 1.67
CA TYR A 105 -18.64 5.75 2.90
C TYR A 105 -19.50 6.97 2.62
N LYS A 106 -20.62 7.14 3.33
CA LYS A 106 -21.56 8.27 3.12
C LYS A 106 -21.93 8.46 1.63
N ASN A 107 -22.23 7.37 0.93
CA ASN A 107 -22.51 7.30 -0.53
C ASN A 107 -21.34 7.66 -1.48
N GLN A 108 -20.16 7.98 -0.97
CA GLN A 108 -18.95 8.21 -1.76
C GLN A 108 -18.19 6.89 -1.98
N LYS A 109 -17.69 6.67 -3.19
CA LYS A 109 -16.76 5.57 -3.48
C LYS A 109 -15.43 5.83 -2.76
N VAL A 110 -14.96 4.85 -2.01
CA VAL A 110 -13.74 5.00 -1.21
C VAL A 110 -12.52 4.37 -1.88
N ILE A 111 -12.74 3.41 -2.78
CA ILE A 111 -11.70 2.77 -3.59
C ILE A 111 -11.72 3.39 -4.99
N LYS A 112 -10.54 3.85 -5.42
CA LYS A 112 -10.29 4.40 -6.75
C LYS A 112 -10.05 3.28 -7.77
N ARG A 113 -9.19 2.32 -7.42
CA ARG A 113 -8.86 1.18 -8.28
C ARG A 113 -8.38 0.00 -7.45
N VAL A 114 -8.59 -1.21 -7.96
CA VAL A 114 -7.96 -2.42 -7.44
C VAL A 114 -7.02 -2.92 -8.53
N HIS A 115 -5.73 -2.97 -8.22
CA HIS A 115 -4.69 -3.39 -9.14
C HIS A 115 -4.36 -4.86 -8.95
N GLU A 116 -4.20 -5.59 -10.05
CA GLU A 116 -3.58 -6.91 -10.01
C GLU A 116 -2.06 -6.79 -9.97
N LYS A 117 -1.41 -7.75 -9.32
CA LYS A 117 0.04 -7.71 -9.10
C LYS A 117 0.86 -7.48 -10.37
N TYR A 118 0.48 -8.12 -11.47
CA TYR A 118 1.21 -8.03 -12.75
C TYR A 118 0.97 -6.71 -13.50
N GLU A 119 0.01 -5.89 -13.07
CA GLU A 119 -0.19 -4.54 -13.62
C GLU A 119 0.85 -3.54 -13.09
N ILE A 120 1.31 -3.73 -11.86
CA ILE A 120 2.06 -2.70 -11.11
C ILE A 120 3.41 -3.19 -10.56
N TYR A 121 3.64 -4.50 -10.47
CA TYR A 121 4.89 -5.09 -10.04
C TYR A 121 5.55 -5.87 -11.17
N ASN A 122 6.89 -5.89 -11.15
CA ASN A 122 7.72 -6.68 -12.05
C ASN A 122 9.03 -7.09 -11.32
N GLY A 123 9.79 -8.00 -11.93
CA GLY A 123 11.08 -8.45 -11.41
C GLY A 123 11.06 -9.81 -10.68
N ALA A 124 12.23 -10.22 -10.19
CA ALA A 124 12.49 -11.58 -9.71
C ALA A 124 11.70 -12.00 -8.45
N LEU A 125 11.05 -11.05 -7.76
CA LEU A 125 10.30 -11.30 -6.53
C LEU A 125 8.78 -11.19 -6.71
N ILE A 126 8.28 -11.20 -7.95
CA ILE A 126 6.85 -11.06 -8.26
C ILE A 126 5.95 -12.11 -7.58
N ASP A 127 6.49 -13.27 -7.24
CA ASP A 127 5.77 -14.32 -6.52
C ASP A 127 5.53 -13.99 -5.04
N LYS A 128 6.27 -13.02 -4.49
CA LYS A 128 6.07 -12.50 -3.12
C LYS A 128 5.18 -11.25 -3.08
N ALA A 129 4.81 -10.70 -4.22
CA ALA A 129 3.93 -9.55 -4.30
C ALA A 129 2.52 -9.90 -3.76
N PRO A 130 1.76 -8.93 -3.22
CA PRO A 130 0.35 -9.14 -2.95
C PRO A 130 -0.39 -9.50 -4.23
N ASP A 131 -1.48 -10.25 -4.13
CA ASP A 131 -2.28 -10.63 -5.31
C ASP A 131 -3.02 -9.41 -5.88
N LEU A 132 -3.53 -8.55 -4.99
CA LEU A 132 -4.14 -7.27 -5.35
C LEU A 132 -3.62 -6.12 -4.48
N VAL A 133 -3.60 -4.91 -5.05
CA VAL A 133 -3.37 -3.67 -4.31
C VAL A 133 -4.60 -2.78 -4.45
N VAL A 134 -5.22 -2.45 -3.32
CA VAL A 134 -6.34 -1.50 -3.24
C VAL A 134 -5.77 -0.10 -3.20
N LEU A 135 -6.11 0.70 -4.22
CA LEU A 135 -5.83 2.12 -4.29
C LEU A 135 -7.09 2.91 -3.93
N GLU A 136 -6.99 3.69 -2.87
CA GLU A 136 -8.02 4.56 -2.32
C GLU A 136 -8.31 5.81 -3.19
N ASN A 137 -9.47 6.43 -2.95
CA ASN A 137 -9.68 7.83 -3.28
C ASN A 137 -9.07 8.74 -2.19
N PRO A 138 -8.71 10.00 -2.52
CA PRO A 138 -8.04 10.90 -1.58
C PRO A 138 -8.76 11.04 -0.23
N GLY A 139 -7.97 10.94 0.83
CA GLY A 139 -8.37 11.03 2.23
C GLY A 139 -8.98 9.77 2.84
N PHE A 140 -9.03 8.66 2.12
CA PHE A 140 -9.42 7.37 2.69
C PHE A 140 -8.18 6.52 2.98
N ASN A 141 -8.04 6.04 4.21
CA ASN A 141 -6.83 5.34 4.66
C ASN A 141 -7.10 3.83 4.82
N PRO A 142 -6.64 2.96 3.90
CA PRO A 142 -6.87 1.53 3.98
C PRO A 142 -6.04 0.90 5.11
N LYS A 143 -6.74 0.21 6.03
CA LYS A 143 -6.17 -0.52 7.16
C LYS A 143 -6.37 -2.03 7.05
N GLY A 144 -5.33 -2.79 7.33
CA GLY A 144 -5.26 -4.26 7.37
C GLY A 144 -5.29 -4.83 8.79
N GLY A 145 -5.72 -4.05 9.79
CA GLY A 145 -5.85 -4.53 11.17
C GLY A 145 -6.80 -5.73 11.27
N ILE A 146 -6.39 -6.79 11.98
CA ILE A 146 -7.22 -8.00 12.18
C ILE A 146 -8.14 -7.83 13.39
N GLY A 147 -9.42 -8.12 13.20
CA GLY A 147 -10.39 -8.20 14.31
C GLY A 147 -10.91 -6.86 14.81
N LYS A 148 -10.82 -5.82 13.98
CA LYS A 148 -11.53 -4.57 14.15
C LYS A 148 -13.04 -4.80 13.98
N LYS A 149 -13.86 -4.00 14.65
CA LYS A 149 -15.31 -4.22 14.74
C LYS A 149 -16.11 -3.47 13.69
N ILE A 150 -15.60 -2.32 13.23
CA ILE A 150 -16.30 -1.46 12.27
C ILE A 150 -15.37 -1.17 11.09
N ILE A 151 -15.97 -1.02 9.91
CA ILE A 151 -15.23 -0.77 8.67
C ILE A 151 -14.64 0.64 8.69
N PHE A 152 -15.43 1.64 9.05
CA PHE A 152 -14.99 3.03 9.06
C PHE A 152 -14.76 3.49 10.49
N GLU A 153 -13.50 3.82 10.81
CA GLU A 153 -13.07 4.32 12.12
C GLU A 153 -12.50 5.72 11.95
N ASP A 154 -12.75 6.61 12.91
CA ASP A 154 -12.05 7.89 12.97
C ASP A 154 -10.58 7.62 13.35
N ASP A 155 -9.68 8.52 12.95
CA ASP A 155 -8.25 8.42 13.24
C ASP A 155 -7.84 9.46 14.28
N ASP A 156 -6.93 9.08 15.17
CA ASP A 156 -6.27 10.03 16.07
C ASP A 156 -5.26 10.90 15.30
N PHE A 157 -4.79 10.42 14.15
CA PHE A 157 -3.93 11.15 13.23
C PHE A 157 -4.72 11.87 12.14
N SER A 158 -4.29 13.08 11.79
CA SER A 158 -4.92 13.87 10.72
C SER A 158 -4.31 13.63 9.33
N GLY A 159 -3.26 12.80 9.19
CA GLY A 159 -2.53 12.65 7.94
C GLY A 159 -1.90 11.28 7.69
N MET A 160 -1.76 10.92 6.42
CA MET A 160 -1.16 9.68 5.92
C MET A 160 -0.22 9.95 4.74
N HIS A 161 0.70 9.01 4.49
CA HIS A 161 1.56 9.07 3.30
C HIS A 161 0.73 8.90 2.01
N ASN A 162 1.18 9.55 0.94
CA ASN A 162 0.64 9.36 -0.41
C ASN A 162 1.76 8.99 -1.41
N ASP A 163 1.40 8.75 -2.67
CA ASP A 163 2.31 8.28 -3.72
C ASP A 163 3.15 9.39 -4.39
N SER A 164 2.98 10.65 -3.97
CA SER A 164 3.80 11.75 -4.49
C SER A 164 5.21 11.67 -3.91
N ALA A 165 6.21 12.14 -4.65
CA ALA A 165 7.58 12.24 -4.18
C ALA A 165 8.26 13.42 -4.87
N PHE A 166 9.39 13.88 -4.36
CA PHE A 166 10.18 14.90 -5.05
C PHE A 166 11.66 14.57 -5.01
N LEU A 167 12.36 15.06 -6.02
CA LEU A 167 13.81 15.00 -6.14
C LEU A 167 14.29 16.38 -6.59
N PHE A 168 15.24 16.93 -5.85
CA PHE A 168 16.02 18.10 -6.21
C PHE A 168 17.49 17.72 -6.21
N ILE A 169 18.22 18.18 -7.22
CA ILE A 169 19.66 18.03 -7.34
C ILE A 169 20.26 19.32 -7.90
N ASN A 170 21.43 19.72 -7.39
CA ASN A 170 22.15 20.92 -7.85
C ASN A 170 22.96 20.70 -9.15
N LYS A 171 22.58 19.71 -9.97
CA LYS A 171 23.23 19.32 -11.22
C LYS A 171 22.18 19.04 -12.27
N ASP A 172 22.50 19.26 -13.53
CA ASP A 172 21.63 18.87 -14.63
C ASP A 172 21.54 17.35 -14.71
N ILE A 173 20.31 16.83 -14.70
CA ILE A 173 20.00 15.41 -14.84
C ILE A 173 19.02 15.19 -15.99
N ASP A 174 19.27 14.19 -16.83
CA ASP A 174 18.34 13.78 -17.89
C ASP A 174 17.49 12.60 -17.40
N LEU A 175 16.57 12.88 -16.46
CA LEU A 175 15.58 11.93 -15.97
C LEU A 175 14.16 12.41 -16.27
N LYS A 176 13.51 11.78 -17.26
CA LYS A 176 12.13 12.13 -17.66
C LYS A 176 11.07 11.71 -16.64
N THR A 177 11.31 10.61 -15.94
CA THR A 177 10.43 10.09 -14.89
C THR A 177 11.30 9.55 -13.77
N PRO A 178 11.82 10.44 -12.90
CA PRO A 178 12.74 10.05 -11.85
C PRO A 178 12.05 9.10 -10.87
N LYS A 179 12.78 8.06 -10.47
CA LYS A 179 12.41 7.13 -9.43
C LYS A 179 13.42 7.22 -8.30
N VAL A 180 13.01 6.82 -7.10
CA VAL A 180 13.91 6.80 -5.93
C VAL A 180 15.15 5.94 -6.17
N GLU A 181 15.04 4.85 -6.95
CA GLU A 181 16.17 3.98 -7.31
C GLU A 181 17.24 4.67 -8.17
N ASP A 182 16.87 5.69 -8.95
CA ASP A 182 17.80 6.43 -9.80
C ASP A 182 18.83 7.21 -8.97
N VAL A 183 18.50 7.56 -7.72
CA VAL A 183 19.40 8.29 -6.80
C VAL A 183 20.70 7.54 -6.56
N VAL A 184 20.69 6.20 -6.60
CA VAL A 184 21.91 5.40 -6.45
C VAL A 184 22.94 5.71 -7.54
N GLY A 185 22.48 5.84 -8.79
CA GLY A 185 23.32 6.23 -9.91
C GLY A 185 23.83 7.67 -9.79
N LEU A 186 23.05 8.56 -9.18
CA LEU A 186 23.43 9.96 -8.96
C LEU A 186 24.48 10.13 -7.84
N LEU A 187 24.53 9.21 -6.87
CA LEU A 187 25.49 9.25 -5.76
C LEU A 187 26.89 8.74 -6.16
N GLY A 188 26.94 7.71 -7.01
CA GLY A 188 28.20 7.17 -7.53
C GLY A 188 28.54 7.85 -8.85
N GLY A 189 29.37 8.89 -8.84
CA GLY A 189 29.69 9.72 -10.01
C GLY A 189 30.39 9.02 -11.19
N ASN A 190 29.71 8.09 -11.85
CA ASN A 190 30.04 7.50 -13.14
C ASN A 190 28.79 6.85 -13.75
N THR A 191 28.14 7.55 -14.67
CA THR A 191 27.46 6.98 -15.84
C THR A 191 27.85 7.79 -17.05
#